data_AF-A0A956FZV8-F1
#
_entry.id   AF-A0A956FZV8-F1
#
_cell.length_a   1.000
_cell.length_b   1.000
_cell.length_c   1.000
_cell.angle_alpha   90.00
_cell.angle_beta   90.00
_cell.angle_gamma   90.00
#
_symmetry.space_group_name_H-M   'P 1'
#
loop_
_entity.id
_entity.type
_entity.pdbx_description
1 polymer ?
#
loop_
_entity_poly.entity_id
_entity_poly.type
_entity_poly.pdbx_seq_one_letter_code
_entity_poly.pdbx_strand_id
1 'polypeptide(L)'
;MVFAAALVVAACGDDGVTSGATDTTSTSTSGTTTTATTTATTTATATATSGTDSDTGTTTTTTMGVSESDATTDDCAVGLIDCGGVCIDPLTDEENCGGCGSPCAAIQSCIEGNCIVDCPVGQVDCVDVCADLQSDPQHCGECGMACGDGEVCVDGGCDVECPRGQNACDGACYDLAGDKDHCGSCDVACGACQMCEAAECVDSMPPPPAGAIMGETDLCAGVSTSFSIADVPGATEYAWTVPDGSTITDGQGTTAIQVDLGASGGQVCVSAGDGCFNSAPTCVDVTITGGEPFSKTFTATGEVQDFVVPSCVTEVVITAFGAQGGSSEGGLGAKMSGTFTVSPGELLGVAVGERGVTNACGGAPATGGGGGGSFVWRDADKTEPLIAAGGGGGGNQNWGNVTCRKGLPGVTGVDGSKGNGANSAAGGVGGLGGAGNAPSGTGSGGAGWKGAGQNSTYGNG
;
A
#
# COMPACT_ATOMS: atom_id res chain seq x y z
N MET A 1 -24.75 -8.46 -17.49
CA MET A 1 -25.61 -9.47 -18.15
C MET A 1 -26.46 -10.15 -17.07
N VAL A 2 -27.53 -10.88 -17.42
CA VAL A 2 -28.28 -11.68 -16.42
C VAL A 2 -27.61 -13.06 -16.34
N PHE A 3 -27.10 -13.42 -15.16
CA PHE A 3 -26.46 -14.70 -14.91
C PHE A 3 -27.45 -15.61 -14.17
N ALA A 4 -27.74 -16.78 -14.74
CA ALA A 4 -28.70 -17.74 -14.19
C ALA A 4 -28.00 -18.76 -13.29
N ALA A 5 -28.27 -18.69 -11.98
CA ALA A 5 -27.82 -19.70 -11.02
C ALA A 5 -28.75 -20.94 -11.05
N ALA A 6 -28.19 -22.14 -11.03
CA ALA A 6 -28.94 -23.39 -11.23
C ALA A 6 -29.16 -24.17 -9.93
N LEU A 7 -30.38 -24.11 -9.38
CA LEU A 7 -30.75 -24.87 -8.18
C LEU A 7 -31.28 -26.25 -8.57
N VAL A 8 -30.61 -27.32 -8.14
CA VAL A 8 -30.95 -28.70 -8.49
C VAL A 8 -31.48 -29.43 -7.25
N VAL A 9 -32.78 -29.67 -7.20
CA VAL A 9 -33.43 -30.36 -6.07
C VAL A 9 -33.64 -31.83 -6.46
N ALA A 10 -32.62 -32.65 -6.17
CA ALA A 10 -32.48 -34.02 -6.63
C ALA A 10 -32.90 -35.04 -5.56
N ALA A 11 -34.06 -35.66 -5.75
CA ALA A 11 -34.42 -36.90 -5.07
C ALA A 11 -33.61 -38.08 -5.66
N CYS A 12 -33.19 -39.03 -4.81
CA CYS A 12 -32.27 -40.09 -5.19
C CYS A 12 -32.91 -41.16 -6.12
N GLY A 13 -32.17 -41.56 -7.15
CA GLY A 13 -32.45 -42.65 -8.08
C GLY A 13 -31.30 -42.77 -9.08
N ASP A 14 -30.47 -43.79 -8.92
CA ASP A 14 -29.10 -43.83 -9.46
C ASP A 14 -29.00 -43.96 -11.00
N ASP A 15 -28.00 -43.30 -11.59
CA ASP A 15 -26.85 -44.00 -12.21
C ASP A 15 -25.81 -43.01 -12.82
N GLY A 16 -24.51 -43.17 -12.46
CA GLY A 16 -23.41 -42.94 -13.41
C GLY A 16 -22.47 -41.72 -13.26
N VAL A 17 -21.35 -41.93 -12.54
CA VAL A 17 -19.99 -41.39 -12.81
C VAL A 17 -19.72 -39.87 -12.68
N THR A 18 -18.92 -39.51 -11.68
CA THR A 18 -18.10 -38.28 -11.65
C THR A 18 -16.65 -38.57 -11.24
N SER A 19 -15.71 -38.32 -12.14
CA SER A 19 -14.28 -38.13 -11.87
C SER A 19 -13.64 -37.46 -13.09
N GLY A 20 -12.68 -36.56 -12.99
CA GLY A 20 -12.02 -36.01 -11.80
C GLY A 20 -10.65 -35.49 -12.23
N ALA A 21 -10.34 -34.23 -11.94
CA ALA A 21 -9.11 -33.59 -12.40
C ALA A 21 -8.28 -33.10 -11.21
N THR A 22 -6.99 -33.45 -11.22
CA THR A 22 -5.86 -32.51 -11.04
C THR A 22 -4.55 -33.22 -11.40
N ASP A 23 -3.65 -32.49 -12.05
CA ASP A 23 -2.25 -32.85 -12.28
C ASP A 23 -1.38 -32.10 -11.23
N THR A 24 -0.27 -32.70 -10.80
CA THR A 24 0.74 -32.02 -9.97
C THR A 24 2.15 -32.52 -10.27
N THR A 25 2.95 -31.65 -10.85
CA THR A 25 4.43 -31.71 -10.96
C THR A 25 4.99 -30.43 -10.29
N SER A 26 6.25 -30.28 -9.84
CA SER A 26 7.31 -31.21 -9.44
C SER A 26 8.52 -30.41 -8.92
N THR A 27 9.32 -30.94 -7.95
CA THR A 27 10.76 -30.55 -7.69
C THR A 27 11.05 -29.08 -7.25
N SER A 28 12.22 -28.60 -6.78
CA SER A 28 13.50 -29.13 -6.23
C SER A 28 14.33 -27.95 -5.62
N THR A 29 14.71 -27.89 -4.33
CA THR A 29 15.94 -28.42 -3.63
C THR A 29 17.10 -27.41 -3.40
N SER A 30 17.51 -27.23 -2.11
CA SER A 30 18.85 -26.86 -1.52
C SER A 30 19.64 -25.58 -1.91
N GLY A 31 20.49 -25.08 -0.97
CA GLY A 31 21.48 -24.00 -1.27
C GLY A 31 22.51 -23.49 -0.21
N THR A 32 22.58 -24.03 1.02
CA THR A 32 23.64 -23.90 2.06
C THR A 32 24.96 -23.08 1.89
N THR A 33 25.23 -22.16 2.84
CA THR A 33 26.52 -21.81 3.56
C THR A 33 27.83 -21.45 2.77
N THR A 34 28.81 -20.67 3.29
CA THR A 34 29.66 -20.92 4.49
C THR A 34 30.58 -19.72 4.89
N THR A 35 31.18 -19.77 6.10
CA THR A 35 31.95 -18.76 6.87
C THR A 35 33.49 -18.78 6.71
N ALA A 36 34.21 -17.64 6.88
CA ALA A 36 35.51 -17.45 7.62
C ALA A 36 36.09 -16.00 7.48
N THR A 37 36.54 -15.23 8.50
CA THR A 37 37.80 -15.21 9.31
C THR A 37 39.10 -14.93 8.49
N THR A 38 40.11 -14.09 8.88
CA THR A 38 40.67 -13.71 10.21
C THR A 38 41.49 -12.37 10.24
N THR A 39 41.65 -11.81 11.47
CA THR A 39 42.47 -10.70 12.05
C THR A 39 43.93 -10.42 11.62
N ALA A 40 44.41 -9.16 11.70
CA ALA A 40 45.79 -8.77 12.10
C ALA A 40 45.95 -7.28 12.58
N THR A 41 46.96 -6.98 13.40
CA THR A 41 47.15 -5.75 14.24
C THR A 41 48.46 -4.96 13.93
N THR A 42 48.55 -3.65 14.25
CA THR A 42 49.82 -2.97 14.69
C THR A 42 49.60 -1.59 15.38
N THR A 43 50.62 -1.01 16.06
CA THR A 43 50.50 0.20 16.94
C THR A 43 51.87 0.88 17.28
N ALA A 44 51.95 2.24 17.29
CA ALA A 44 52.90 3.13 18.04
C ALA A 44 52.51 4.64 17.83
N THR A 45 52.50 5.63 18.77
CA THR A 45 53.54 6.35 19.60
C THR A 45 54.65 7.10 18.83
N ALA A 46 55.26 8.25 19.21
CA ALA A 46 55.24 9.22 20.36
C ALA A 46 56.04 10.53 20.00
N THR A 47 56.18 11.67 20.74
CA THR A 47 55.39 12.47 21.73
C THR A 47 56.18 13.76 22.18
N ALA A 48 55.53 14.95 22.29
CA ALA A 48 56.00 16.23 22.92
C ALA A 48 57.24 16.96 22.27
N THR A 49 57.74 18.18 22.63
CA THR A 49 57.57 19.11 23.79
C THR A 49 57.98 20.60 23.47
N SER A 50 57.58 21.54 24.32
CA SER A 50 57.96 22.96 24.59
C SER A 50 59.28 23.64 24.09
N GLY A 51 59.26 24.98 23.98
CA GLY A 51 60.45 25.88 24.00
C GLY A 51 60.10 27.39 24.22
N THR A 52 61.02 28.20 24.75
CA THR A 52 60.87 29.65 25.10
C THR A 52 62.23 30.39 25.04
N ASP A 53 62.23 31.73 24.90
CA ASP A 53 62.97 32.77 25.68
C ASP A 53 63.23 34.08 24.86
N SER A 54 64.03 35.03 25.39
CA SER A 54 63.82 36.48 25.26
C SER A 54 65.10 37.32 24.96
N ASP A 55 65.03 38.65 25.17
CA ASP A 55 66.13 39.65 25.23
C ASP A 55 66.79 40.10 23.88
N THR A 56 67.38 41.29 23.73
CA THR A 56 67.78 42.38 24.65
C THR A 56 67.60 43.79 24.04
N GLY A 57 67.55 44.86 24.87
CA GLY A 57 67.64 46.28 24.45
C GLY A 57 68.96 46.96 24.87
N THR A 58 69.36 48.08 24.23
CA THR A 58 70.75 48.62 24.24
C THR A 58 70.88 50.10 24.71
N THR A 59 72.06 50.48 25.24
CA THR A 59 72.47 51.80 25.80
C THR A 59 73.40 52.62 24.85
N THR A 60 73.69 53.92 25.01
CA THR A 60 73.64 54.81 26.20
C THR A 60 72.86 56.12 25.94
N THR A 61 73.27 57.41 26.03
CA THR A 61 74.53 58.13 26.37
C THR A 61 74.20 59.53 26.95
N THR A 62 75.10 60.09 27.76
CA THR A 62 75.07 61.46 28.33
C THR A 62 75.22 62.60 27.31
N THR A 63 74.67 63.78 27.64
CA THR A 63 74.92 65.07 26.96
C THR A 63 75.75 66.01 27.84
N MET A 64 76.60 66.85 27.23
CA MET A 64 77.15 68.08 27.83
C MET A 64 76.98 69.24 26.84
N GLY A 65 76.81 70.47 27.34
CA GLY A 65 76.69 71.68 26.51
C GLY A 65 77.51 72.85 27.08
N VAL A 66 77.71 73.91 26.27
CA VAL A 66 78.53 75.09 26.62
C VAL A 66 78.01 76.39 25.99
N SER A 67 77.94 77.44 26.82
CA SER A 67 78.08 78.89 26.55
C SER A 67 77.43 79.56 25.32
N GLU A 68 76.33 80.30 25.61
CA GLU A 68 76.12 81.75 25.40
C GLU A 68 76.60 82.53 24.14
N SER A 69 75.64 83.30 23.57
CA SER A 69 75.66 84.76 23.24
C SER A 69 75.66 85.28 21.77
N ASP A 70 74.63 86.11 21.51
CA ASP A 70 74.44 87.22 20.55
C ASP A 70 74.67 87.10 19.01
N ALA A 71 73.55 86.86 18.29
CA ALA A 71 72.81 87.87 17.50
C ALA A 71 73.58 88.90 16.61
N THR A 72 73.27 89.15 15.32
CA THR A 72 72.21 88.64 14.42
C THR A 72 72.66 88.65 12.94
N THR A 73 72.62 87.51 12.24
CA THR A 73 72.43 87.41 10.77
C THR A 73 72.08 85.96 10.40
N ASP A 74 70.82 85.65 10.07
CA ASP A 74 70.45 84.41 9.36
C ASP A 74 71.09 83.12 9.95
N ASP A 75 71.06 83.01 11.28
CA ASP A 75 71.86 82.02 12.03
C ASP A 75 70.92 81.11 12.84
N CYS A 76 70.16 80.30 12.12
CA CYS A 76 69.49 79.14 12.70
C CYS A 76 70.56 78.13 13.15
N ALA A 77 70.38 77.57 14.37
CA ALA A 77 71.41 76.72 14.97
C ALA A 77 71.77 75.53 14.06
N VAL A 78 73.07 75.23 13.95
CA VAL A 78 73.66 74.32 12.94
C VAL A 78 72.85 73.04 12.74
N GLY A 79 72.16 72.96 11.61
CA GLY A 79 71.22 71.88 11.24
C GLY A 79 69.86 72.42 10.78
N LEU A 80 69.39 73.48 11.42
CA LEU A 80 68.14 74.17 11.08
C LEU A 80 68.32 75.15 9.90
N ILE A 81 67.21 75.50 9.23
CA ILE A 81 67.16 76.51 8.15
C ILE A 81 66.14 77.62 8.47
N ASP A 82 66.37 78.83 7.96
CA ASP A 82 65.40 79.94 8.11
C ASP A 82 64.30 79.86 7.03
N CYS A 83 63.06 79.79 7.48
CA CYS A 83 61.85 79.79 6.66
C CYS A 83 61.04 81.09 6.80
N GLY A 84 61.73 82.22 6.82
CA GLY A 84 61.14 83.56 6.76
C GLY A 84 61.12 84.31 8.10
N GLY A 85 62.15 84.14 8.92
CA GLY A 85 62.24 84.59 10.31
C GLY A 85 61.85 83.50 11.33
N VAL A 86 61.83 82.23 10.93
CA VAL A 86 61.50 81.07 11.76
C VAL A 86 62.44 79.92 11.42
N CYS A 87 63.22 79.48 12.39
CA CYS A 87 64.12 78.35 12.25
C CYS A 87 63.38 77.02 12.43
N ILE A 88 63.41 76.18 11.40
CA ILE A 88 62.86 74.81 11.43
C ILE A 88 63.98 73.79 11.25
N ASP A 89 63.79 72.55 11.71
CA ASP A 89 64.70 71.44 11.42
C ASP A 89 64.23 70.73 10.15
N PRO A 90 64.88 70.92 8.98
CA PRO A 90 64.43 70.31 7.74
C PRO A 90 64.59 68.79 7.74
N LEU A 91 65.21 68.18 8.77
CA LEU A 91 65.37 66.74 8.90
C LEU A 91 64.22 66.06 9.64
N THR A 92 63.41 66.80 10.41
CA THR A 92 62.35 66.27 11.29
C THR A 92 61.04 67.09 11.31
N ASP A 93 61.00 68.30 10.75
CA ASP A 93 59.81 69.16 10.71
C ASP A 93 58.82 68.69 9.62
N GLU A 94 57.66 68.18 10.03
CA GLU A 94 56.61 67.65 9.15
C GLU A 94 56.01 68.69 8.18
N GLU A 95 56.07 70.00 8.50
CA GLU A 95 55.55 71.07 7.64
C GLU A 95 56.62 71.63 6.67
N ASN A 96 57.90 71.28 6.86
CA ASN A 96 59.05 71.88 6.16
C ASN A 96 60.14 70.85 5.79
N CYS A 97 59.74 69.62 5.50
CA CYS A 97 60.67 68.51 5.34
C CYS A 97 61.57 68.66 4.10
N GLY A 98 62.88 68.61 4.31
CA GLY A 98 63.89 68.87 3.28
C GLY A 98 63.96 70.34 2.81
N GLY A 99 63.06 71.22 3.26
CA GLY A 99 63.01 72.62 2.85
C GLY A 99 61.70 73.35 3.19
N CYS A 100 61.80 74.66 3.37
CA CYS A 100 60.70 75.55 3.75
C CYS A 100 59.43 75.37 2.90
N GLY A 101 58.28 75.16 3.57
CA GLY A 101 56.98 75.01 2.90
C GLY A 101 56.85 73.71 2.09
N SER A 102 57.60 72.66 2.46
CA SER A 102 57.48 71.30 1.94
C SER A 102 56.81 70.38 3.00
N PRO A 103 55.49 70.53 3.27
CA PRO A 103 54.81 69.65 4.20
C PRO A 103 54.70 68.24 3.63
N CYS A 104 54.91 67.24 4.48
CA CYS A 104 54.71 65.84 4.10
C CYS A 104 53.22 65.51 3.92
N ALA A 105 52.92 64.43 3.17
CA ALA A 105 51.56 63.92 3.12
C ALA A 105 51.15 63.39 4.52
N ALA A 106 49.85 63.33 4.81
CA ALA A 106 49.31 63.06 6.16
C ALA A 106 49.56 61.64 6.74
N ILE A 107 50.44 60.85 6.11
CA ILE A 107 50.89 59.50 6.49
C ILE A 107 52.42 59.34 6.33
N GLN A 108 53.14 60.43 6.08
CA GLN A 108 54.59 60.45 5.87
C GLN A 108 55.26 61.24 6.99
N SER A 109 56.17 60.60 7.72
CA SER A 109 57.02 61.26 8.69
C SER A 109 58.18 61.96 7.97
N CYS A 110 58.64 63.11 8.49
CA CYS A 110 59.89 63.69 8.04
C CYS A 110 61.07 62.94 8.67
N ILE A 111 61.83 62.21 7.85
CA ILE A 111 62.96 61.38 8.29
C ILE A 111 64.17 61.68 7.41
N GLU A 112 65.25 62.15 8.04
CA GLU A 112 66.50 62.57 7.36
C GLU A 112 66.27 63.57 6.21
N GLY A 113 65.23 64.40 6.33
CA GLY A 113 64.87 65.44 5.35
C GLY A 113 64.19 64.91 4.09
N ASN A 114 63.59 63.73 4.17
CA ASN A 114 62.72 63.17 3.16
C ASN A 114 61.37 62.84 3.81
N CYS A 115 60.26 63.10 3.13
CA CYS A 115 58.96 62.58 3.53
C CYS A 115 58.93 61.08 3.20
N ILE A 116 58.95 60.24 4.24
CA ILE A 116 58.97 58.78 4.11
C ILE A 116 57.68 58.24 4.72
N VAL A 117 57.02 57.31 4.02
CA VAL A 117 55.82 56.63 4.52
C VAL A 117 56.21 55.81 5.75
N ASP A 118 55.67 56.18 6.91
CA ASP A 118 56.07 55.64 8.22
C ASP A 118 54.98 54.72 8.78
N CYS A 119 54.92 53.52 8.21
CA CYS A 119 53.86 52.58 8.54
C CYS A 119 54.03 51.97 9.95
N PRO A 120 52.98 51.93 10.77
CA PRO A 120 52.96 51.23 12.05
C PRO A 120 53.51 49.80 11.96
N VAL A 121 54.25 49.39 12.99
CA VAL A 121 54.93 48.08 13.05
C VAL A 121 53.94 46.93 12.77
N GLY A 122 54.15 46.24 11.64
CA GLY A 122 53.28 45.17 11.15
C GLY A 122 52.58 45.48 9.83
N GLN A 123 52.50 46.76 9.44
CA GLN A 123 51.92 47.21 8.17
C GLN A 123 52.97 47.38 7.07
N VAL A 124 52.51 47.42 5.81
CA VAL A 124 53.31 47.60 4.60
C VAL A 124 52.83 48.86 3.86
N ASP A 125 53.77 49.61 3.27
CA ASP A 125 53.47 50.71 2.35
C ASP A 125 52.95 50.14 1.02
N CYS A 126 51.67 50.41 0.75
CA CYS A 126 50.96 49.99 -0.46
C CYS A 126 50.73 51.15 -1.43
N VAL A 127 51.67 52.10 -1.49
CA VAL A 127 51.66 53.33 -2.29
C VAL A 127 50.64 54.33 -1.78
N ASP A 128 51.12 55.23 -0.92
CA ASP A 128 50.34 56.29 -0.26
C ASP A 128 49.19 55.76 0.63
N VAL A 129 49.31 54.52 1.12
CA VAL A 129 48.49 53.95 2.20
C VAL A 129 49.28 52.86 2.95
N CYS A 130 49.17 52.83 4.28
CA CYS A 130 49.72 51.75 5.10
C CYS A 130 48.64 50.70 5.38
N ALA A 131 48.89 49.45 4.98
CA ALA A 131 47.94 48.35 5.10
C ALA A 131 48.52 47.18 5.91
N ASP A 132 47.67 46.48 6.68
CA ASP A 132 48.04 45.19 7.26
C ASP A 132 47.66 44.08 6.27
N LEU A 133 48.65 43.51 5.59
CA LEU A 133 48.43 42.47 4.58
C LEU A 133 47.80 41.18 5.15
N GLN A 134 47.68 41.03 6.48
CA GLN A 134 47.01 39.89 7.11
C GLN A 134 45.53 40.13 7.45
N SER A 135 45.06 41.38 7.43
CA SER A 135 43.69 41.73 7.88
C SER A 135 42.96 42.81 7.08
N ASP A 136 43.62 43.53 6.16
CA ASP A 136 42.99 44.54 5.30
C ASP A 136 42.34 43.90 4.06
N PRO A 137 40.99 43.94 3.89
CA PRO A 137 40.31 43.38 2.73
C PRO A 137 40.60 44.11 1.40
N GLN A 138 41.33 45.24 1.40
CA GLN A 138 41.75 45.95 0.18
C GLN A 138 43.19 45.64 -0.25
N HIS A 139 43.97 44.98 0.62
CA HIS A 139 45.40 44.71 0.43
C HIS A 139 45.80 43.33 0.99
N CYS A 140 44.94 42.33 0.84
CA CYS A 140 45.10 41.03 1.51
C CYS A 140 46.19 40.19 0.84
N GLY A 141 47.21 39.77 1.59
CA GLY A 141 48.36 39.03 1.09
C GLY A 141 49.36 39.88 0.29
N GLU A 142 48.89 40.75 -0.61
CA GLU A 142 49.70 41.75 -1.31
C GLU A 142 48.97 43.09 -1.55
N CYS A 143 49.74 44.15 -1.73
CA CYS A 143 49.22 45.50 -1.94
C CYS A 143 48.35 45.60 -3.20
N GLY A 144 47.06 45.93 -3.00
CA GLY A 144 46.07 46.08 -4.06
C GLY A 144 45.31 44.79 -4.40
N MET A 145 45.61 43.67 -3.73
CA MET A 145 44.76 42.48 -3.75
C MET A 145 43.55 42.70 -2.83
N ALA A 146 42.51 43.31 -3.39
CA ALA A 146 41.22 43.41 -2.73
C ALA A 146 40.45 42.08 -2.81
N CYS A 147 39.83 41.68 -1.70
CA CYS A 147 38.97 40.51 -1.64
C CYS A 147 37.61 40.73 -2.35
N GLY A 148 36.93 39.64 -2.69
CA GLY A 148 35.63 39.65 -3.35
C GLY A 148 34.47 40.14 -2.47
N ASP A 149 33.32 40.39 -3.11
CA ASP A 149 32.09 40.82 -2.43
C ASP A 149 31.60 39.73 -1.43
N GLY A 150 31.91 39.92 -0.14
CA GLY A 150 31.53 39.01 0.95
C GLY A 150 32.70 38.23 1.58
N GLU A 151 33.91 38.35 1.04
CA GLU A 151 35.14 37.80 1.62
C GLU A 151 35.74 38.74 2.68
N VAL A 152 36.53 38.17 3.59
CA VAL A 152 37.34 38.85 4.60
C VAL A 152 38.81 38.47 4.45
N CYS A 153 39.72 39.35 4.87
CA CYS A 153 41.14 39.01 4.92
C CYS A 153 41.48 38.33 6.25
N VAL A 154 42.03 37.11 6.19
CA VAL A 154 42.48 36.33 7.37
C VAL A 154 43.83 35.69 7.06
N ASP A 155 44.83 35.94 7.90
CA ASP A 155 46.21 35.44 7.76
C ASP A 155 46.84 35.70 6.37
N GLY A 156 46.35 36.71 5.65
CA GLY A 156 46.79 37.10 4.30
C GLY A 156 46.16 36.31 3.15
N GLY A 157 45.09 35.55 3.41
CA GLY A 157 44.19 35.04 2.39
C GLY A 157 42.82 35.72 2.44
N CYS A 158 42.22 35.94 1.28
CA CYS A 158 40.79 36.24 1.19
C CYS A 158 40.01 34.93 1.43
N ASP A 159 39.16 34.90 2.44
CA ASP A 159 38.36 33.74 2.85
C ASP A 159 36.92 34.18 3.17
N VAL A 160 35.97 33.25 3.16
CA VAL A 160 34.55 33.53 3.40
C VAL A 160 34.22 33.28 4.87
N GLU A 161 33.87 34.32 5.64
CA GLU A 161 33.49 34.15 7.06
C GLU A 161 32.11 33.46 7.18
N CYS A 162 32.12 32.12 7.13
CA CYS A 162 30.90 31.35 7.19
C CYS A 162 30.25 31.34 8.59
N PRO A 163 28.91 31.46 8.67
CA PRO A 163 28.15 31.26 9.90
C PRO A 163 28.50 29.95 10.61
N ARG A 164 28.48 29.95 11.95
CA ARG A 164 28.77 28.76 12.76
C ARG A 164 27.91 27.57 12.35
N GLY A 165 28.55 26.53 11.82
CA GLY A 165 27.91 25.31 11.32
C GLY A 165 27.95 25.16 9.80
N GLN A 166 28.44 26.16 9.07
CA GLN A 166 28.65 26.11 7.62
C GLN A 166 30.14 26.06 7.26
N ASN A 167 30.42 25.63 6.04
CA ASN A 167 31.75 25.55 5.44
C ASN A 167 31.79 26.39 4.15
N ALA A 168 32.95 26.97 3.86
CA ALA A 168 33.20 27.66 2.60
C ALA A 168 33.43 26.65 1.46
N CYS A 169 32.70 26.83 0.36
CA CYS A 169 32.81 26.09 -0.89
C CYS A 169 32.69 27.09 -2.06
N ASP A 170 33.69 27.17 -2.92
CA ASP A 170 33.72 28.01 -4.13
C ASP A 170 33.17 29.45 -3.94
N GLY A 171 33.55 30.10 -2.84
CA GLY A 171 33.18 31.49 -2.53
C GLY A 171 31.81 31.66 -1.85
N ALA A 172 31.14 30.58 -1.44
CA ALA A 172 29.86 30.63 -0.71
C ALA A 172 29.82 29.64 0.48
N CYS A 173 28.86 29.83 1.39
CA CYS A 173 28.75 29.06 2.62
C CYS A 173 27.58 28.07 2.58
N TYR A 174 27.86 26.78 2.81
CA TYR A 174 26.88 25.70 2.81
C TYR A 174 26.95 24.88 4.10
N ASP A 175 25.82 24.30 4.51
CA ASP A 175 25.75 23.36 5.63
C ASP A 175 26.04 21.94 5.11
N LEU A 176 27.28 21.47 5.22
CA LEU A 176 27.66 20.15 4.73
C LEU A 176 26.92 18.99 5.44
N ALA A 177 26.17 19.24 6.51
CA ALA A 177 25.38 18.22 7.21
C ALA A 177 23.93 18.09 6.71
N GLY A 178 23.44 19.03 5.88
CA GLY A 178 22.06 19.06 5.38
C GLY A 178 21.86 19.62 3.96
N ASP A 179 22.88 20.23 3.35
CA ASP A 179 22.82 20.68 1.96
C ASP A 179 22.89 19.48 1.00
N LYS A 180 21.94 19.41 0.06
CA LYS A 180 21.82 18.29 -0.87
C LYS A 180 22.94 18.26 -1.92
N ASP A 181 23.47 19.41 -2.29
CA ASP A 181 24.41 19.56 -3.40
C ASP A 181 25.87 19.61 -2.90
N HIS A 182 26.09 19.79 -1.60
CA HIS A 182 27.40 19.90 -0.93
C HIS A 182 27.52 18.96 0.30
N CYS A 183 26.99 17.74 0.23
CA CYS A 183 26.86 16.86 1.39
C CYS A 183 28.19 16.23 1.83
N GLY A 184 28.61 16.48 3.07
CA GLY A 184 29.88 16.02 3.65
C GLY A 184 31.15 16.66 3.08
N SER A 185 31.08 17.21 1.87
CA SER A 185 32.12 18.01 1.22
C SER A 185 31.54 18.78 0.04
N CYS A 186 32.21 19.87 -0.35
CA CYS A 186 31.76 20.80 -1.38
C CYS A 186 31.35 20.14 -2.71
N ASP A 187 32.14 19.20 -3.23
CA ASP A 187 31.91 18.58 -4.55
C ASP A 187 30.92 17.38 -4.54
N VAL A 188 30.19 17.14 -3.44
CA VAL A 188 29.36 15.93 -3.27
C VAL A 188 27.87 16.25 -3.25
N ALA A 189 27.29 16.27 -4.45
CA ALA A 189 25.84 16.31 -4.63
C ALA A 189 25.22 14.91 -4.49
N CYS A 190 24.25 14.77 -3.59
CA CYS A 190 23.53 13.51 -3.39
C CYS A 190 22.63 13.17 -4.58
N GLY A 191 22.47 11.88 -4.89
CA GLY A 191 21.68 11.40 -6.03
C GLY A 191 20.22 11.87 -6.04
N ALA A 192 19.53 11.73 -7.18
CA ALA A 192 18.16 12.25 -7.35
C ALA A 192 17.18 11.81 -6.25
N CYS A 193 17.33 10.58 -5.76
CA CYS A 193 16.51 9.95 -4.71
C CYS A 193 17.19 9.96 -3.33
N GLN A 194 18.04 10.96 -3.07
CA GLN A 194 18.83 11.05 -1.85
C GLN A 194 18.81 12.47 -1.27
N MET A 195 18.91 12.55 0.05
CA MET A 195 19.06 13.79 0.81
C MET A 195 20.34 13.72 1.65
N CYS A 196 20.85 14.87 2.07
CA CYS A 196 21.94 14.90 3.04
C CYS A 196 21.35 14.80 4.45
N GLU A 197 21.78 13.81 5.23
CA GLU A 197 21.50 13.72 6.66
C GLU A 197 22.80 13.46 7.42
N ALA A 198 23.10 14.30 8.40
CA ALA A 198 24.30 14.18 9.24
C ALA A 198 25.63 14.05 8.45
N ALA A 199 25.71 14.74 7.30
CA ALA A 199 26.85 14.77 6.38
C ALA A 199 27.09 13.48 5.56
N GLU A 200 26.10 12.60 5.47
CA GLU A 200 26.09 11.47 4.54
C GLU A 200 24.88 11.55 3.58
N CYS A 201 25.06 11.14 2.33
CA CYS A 201 23.95 11.02 1.37
C CYS A 201 23.13 9.77 1.65
N VAL A 202 21.95 9.96 2.24
CA VAL A 202 21.00 8.89 2.57
C VAL A 202 19.85 8.85 1.56
N ASP A 203 19.33 7.66 1.31
CA ASP A 203 18.14 7.46 0.47
C ASP A 203 16.92 8.16 1.10
N SER A 204 16.14 8.88 0.29
CA SER A 204 14.98 9.63 0.79
C SER A 204 13.93 8.68 1.38
N MET A 205 13.40 9.00 2.56
CA MET A 205 12.39 8.16 3.21
C MET A 205 11.11 8.10 2.34
N PRO A 206 10.61 6.90 1.98
CA PRO A 206 9.40 6.76 1.16
C PRO A 206 8.17 7.38 1.83
N PRO A 207 7.14 7.77 1.05
CA PRO A 207 5.87 8.21 1.59
C PRO A 207 5.27 7.22 2.59
N PRO A 208 4.57 7.69 3.63
CA PRO A 208 3.90 6.80 4.57
C PRO A 208 2.85 5.95 3.84
N PRO A 209 2.62 4.68 4.25
CA PRO A 209 1.57 3.85 3.66
C PRO A 209 0.20 4.54 3.66
N ALA A 210 -0.56 4.30 2.59
CA ALA A 210 -1.87 4.91 2.41
C ALA A 210 -2.84 4.61 3.57
N GLY A 211 -3.83 5.49 3.75
CA GLY A 211 -4.96 5.22 4.65
C GLY A 211 -5.83 4.06 4.15
N ALA A 212 -6.85 3.70 4.93
CA ALA A 212 -7.80 2.66 4.55
C ALA A 212 -8.43 2.95 3.17
N ILE A 213 -8.44 1.94 2.30
CA ILE A 213 -9.11 2.02 1.00
C ILE A 213 -10.62 2.09 1.22
N MET A 214 -11.25 3.09 0.59
CA MET A 214 -12.69 3.33 0.58
C MET A 214 -13.28 2.82 -0.73
N GLY A 215 -14.24 1.90 -0.63
CA GLY A 215 -15.00 1.30 -1.73
C GLY A 215 -15.97 0.25 -1.19
N GLU A 216 -16.79 -0.33 -2.06
CA GLU A 216 -17.60 -1.50 -1.74
C GLU A 216 -16.75 -2.77 -1.86
N THR A 217 -16.94 -3.74 -0.97
CA THR A 217 -16.08 -4.94 -0.88
C THR A 217 -16.81 -6.23 -1.23
N ASP A 218 -18.14 -6.30 -1.09
CA ASP A 218 -18.92 -7.49 -1.45
C ASP A 218 -19.68 -7.26 -2.77
N LEU A 219 -19.03 -7.57 -3.90
CA LEU A 219 -19.41 -7.10 -5.23
C LEU A 219 -19.81 -8.21 -6.22
N CYS A 220 -20.47 -7.79 -7.29
CA CYS A 220 -20.86 -8.64 -8.40
C CYS A 220 -19.70 -8.84 -9.37
N ALA A 221 -19.55 -10.03 -9.93
CA ALA A 221 -18.63 -10.24 -11.04
C ALA A 221 -19.05 -9.43 -12.28
N GLY A 222 -18.08 -8.88 -13.01
CA GLY A 222 -18.32 -8.07 -14.20
C GLY A 222 -19.02 -6.74 -13.92
N VAL A 223 -18.88 -6.19 -12.70
CA VAL A 223 -19.36 -4.84 -12.34
C VAL A 223 -18.21 -3.84 -12.40
N SER A 224 -18.51 -2.63 -12.86
CA SER A 224 -17.63 -1.47 -12.73
C SER A 224 -17.83 -0.83 -11.34
N THR A 225 -16.74 -0.56 -10.63
CA THR A 225 -16.77 0.11 -9.31
C THR A 225 -15.60 1.09 -9.16
N SER A 226 -15.59 1.87 -8.07
CA SER A 226 -14.50 2.78 -7.73
C SER A 226 -13.89 2.49 -6.36
N PHE A 227 -12.57 2.52 -6.28
CA PHE A 227 -11.82 2.49 -5.01
C PHE A 227 -11.03 3.79 -4.85
N SER A 228 -10.84 4.24 -3.61
CA SER A 228 -10.17 5.51 -3.32
C SER A 228 -9.48 5.52 -1.96
N ILE A 229 -8.55 6.46 -1.76
CA ILE A 229 -7.88 6.76 -0.49
C ILE A 229 -7.90 8.27 -0.23
N ALA A 230 -7.53 8.69 0.99
CA ALA A 230 -7.16 10.07 1.25
C ALA A 230 -5.75 10.36 0.72
N ASP A 231 -5.48 11.63 0.37
CA ASP A 231 -4.17 12.08 -0.10
C ASP A 231 -3.06 11.77 0.91
N VAL A 232 -1.97 11.19 0.42
CA VAL A 232 -0.81 10.79 1.23
C VAL A 232 0.25 11.90 1.22
N PRO A 233 0.64 12.46 2.38
CA PRO A 233 1.66 13.50 2.44
C PRO A 233 3.00 13.02 1.86
N GLY A 234 3.57 13.79 0.94
CA GLY A 234 4.83 13.47 0.25
C GLY A 234 4.68 12.61 -1.01
N ALA A 235 3.52 12.01 -1.26
CA ALA A 235 3.29 11.24 -2.48
C ALA A 235 3.01 12.14 -3.70
N THR A 236 3.60 11.79 -4.83
CA THR A 236 3.41 12.42 -6.16
C THR A 236 2.70 11.50 -7.14
N GLU A 237 2.73 10.18 -6.90
CA GLU A 237 2.10 9.14 -7.71
C GLU A 237 1.52 8.00 -6.84
N TYR A 238 0.65 7.16 -7.43
CA TYR A 238 0.01 6.03 -6.75
C TYR A 238 -0.03 4.79 -7.65
N ALA A 239 0.51 3.68 -7.16
CA ALA A 239 0.54 2.41 -7.87
C ALA A 239 -0.55 1.47 -7.33
N TRP A 240 -1.65 1.33 -8.09
CA TRP A 240 -2.76 0.43 -7.76
C TRP A 240 -2.65 -0.95 -8.42
N THR A 241 -3.09 -1.98 -7.71
CA THR A 241 -3.31 -3.34 -8.22
C THR A 241 -4.71 -3.84 -7.87
N VAL A 242 -5.21 -4.83 -8.63
CA VAL A 242 -6.58 -5.38 -8.53
C VAL A 242 -6.56 -6.92 -8.68
N PRO A 243 -7.62 -7.65 -8.28
CA PRO A 243 -7.67 -9.11 -8.34
C PRO A 243 -7.53 -9.67 -9.76
N ASP A 244 -6.99 -10.89 -9.89
CA ASP A 244 -6.80 -11.59 -11.17
C ASP A 244 -8.10 -11.62 -12.02
N GLY A 245 -7.98 -11.18 -13.26
CA GLY A 245 -9.11 -11.06 -14.19
C GLY A 245 -9.92 -9.76 -14.06
N SER A 246 -9.60 -8.89 -13.11
CA SER A 246 -10.11 -7.51 -13.03
C SER A 246 -9.19 -6.55 -13.80
N THR A 247 -9.70 -5.40 -14.23
CA THR A 247 -8.92 -4.38 -14.94
C THR A 247 -9.23 -2.98 -14.43
N ILE A 248 -8.19 -2.22 -14.08
CA ILE A 248 -8.29 -0.77 -13.83
C ILE A 248 -8.60 -0.09 -15.18
N THR A 249 -9.68 0.68 -15.22
CA THR A 249 -10.17 1.36 -16.43
C THR A 249 -9.86 2.85 -16.45
N ASP A 250 -9.69 3.49 -15.28
CA ASP A 250 -9.29 4.90 -15.14
C ASP A 250 -8.62 5.14 -13.77
N GLY A 251 -7.91 6.27 -13.63
CA GLY A 251 -7.42 6.80 -12.35
C GLY A 251 -6.09 6.24 -11.82
N GLN A 252 -5.44 5.31 -12.53
CA GLN A 252 -4.09 4.83 -12.18
C GLN A 252 -3.10 6.00 -12.07
N GLY A 253 -2.23 5.99 -11.06
CA GLY A 253 -1.38 7.14 -10.72
C GLY A 253 -2.02 8.16 -9.76
N THR A 254 -3.29 8.02 -9.40
CA THR A 254 -4.04 8.99 -8.55
C THR A 254 -4.64 8.36 -7.30
N THR A 255 -5.23 9.15 -6.40
CA THR A 255 -5.88 8.68 -5.16
C THR A 255 -7.22 7.95 -5.35
N ALA A 256 -7.72 7.82 -6.58
CA ALA A 256 -8.91 7.02 -6.87
C ALA A 256 -8.83 6.32 -8.24
N ILE A 257 -9.34 5.09 -8.32
CA ILE A 257 -9.41 4.28 -9.54
C ILE A 257 -10.83 3.87 -9.89
N GLN A 258 -11.09 3.67 -11.18
CA GLN A 258 -12.23 2.90 -11.68
C GLN A 258 -11.75 1.50 -12.05
N VAL A 259 -12.54 0.48 -11.73
CA VAL A 259 -12.19 -0.94 -11.91
C VAL A 259 -13.38 -1.71 -12.46
N ASP A 260 -13.18 -2.39 -13.59
CA ASP A 260 -14.06 -3.45 -14.04
C ASP A 260 -13.61 -4.76 -13.38
N LEU A 261 -14.46 -5.34 -12.52
CA LEU A 261 -14.09 -6.50 -11.70
C LEU A 261 -14.31 -7.83 -12.45
N GLY A 262 -13.36 -8.75 -12.26
CA GLY A 262 -13.38 -10.08 -12.88
C GLY A 262 -14.43 -11.03 -12.28
N ALA A 263 -14.23 -12.34 -12.51
CA ALA A 263 -15.04 -13.39 -11.88
C ALA A 263 -14.50 -13.85 -10.50
N SER A 264 -13.27 -13.46 -10.17
CA SER A 264 -12.53 -13.90 -8.97
C SER A 264 -12.41 -12.78 -7.94
N GLY A 265 -12.62 -13.11 -6.66
CA GLY A 265 -12.23 -12.25 -5.54
C GLY A 265 -10.73 -12.25 -5.31
N GLY A 266 -10.27 -11.30 -4.49
CA GLY A 266 -8.85 -11.12 -4.18
C GLY A 266 -8.62 -9.77 -3.50
N GLN A 267 -7.41 -9.21 -3.64
CA GLN A 267 -7.08 -7.92 -3.04
C GLN A 267 -7.02 -6.79 -4.06
N VAL A 268 -7.56 -5.63 -3.68
CA VAL A 268 -7.23 -4.34 -4.28
C VAL A 268 -6.19 -3.69 -3.37
N CYS A 269 -5.05 -3.27 -3.92
CA CYS A 269 -3.97 -2.66 -3.16
C CYS A 269 -3.52 -1.34 -3.78
N VAL A 270 -2.93 -0.46 -2.95
CA VAL A 270 -2.28 0.78 -3.38
C VAL A 270 -0.98 1.01 -2.60
N SER A 271 0.09 1.31 -3.32
CA SER A 271 1.29 1.97 -2.79
C SER A 271 1.31 3.44 -3.20
N ALA A 272 1.77 4.30 -2.31
CA ALA A 272 2.01 5.72 -2.59
C ALA A 272 3.49 5.91 -2.93
N GLY A 273 3.80 6.63 -4.01
CA GLY A 273 5.16 6.86 -4.48
C GLY A 273 5.51 8.35 -4.57
N ASP A 274 6.79 8.68 -4.45
CA ASP A 274 7.34 10.03 -4.64
C ASP A 274 8.07 10.19 -6.00
N GLY A 275 8.12 9.13 -6.82
CA GLY A 275 8.91 9.00 -8.04
C GLY A 275 10.28 8.35 -7.86
N CYS A 276 10.67 8.06 -6.61
CA CYS A 276 11.93 7.44 -6.21
C CYS A 276 11.72 6.12 -5.45
N PHE A 277 10.83 6.13 -4.46
CA PHE A 277 10.48 4.99 -3.64
C PHE A 277 8.96 4.86 -3.50
N ASN A 278 8.50 3.65 -3.19
CA ASN A 278 7.10 3.33 -2.95
C ASN A 278 6.89 2.94 -1.49
N SER A 279 5.77 3.37 -0.91
CA SER A 279 5.31 2.91 0.39
C SER A 279 5.07 1.40 0.39
N ALA A 280 5.07 0.78 1.58
CA ALA A 280 4.43 -0.52 1.73
C ALA A 280 2.95 -0.42 1.25
N PRO A 281 2.43 -1.44 0.55
CA PRO A 281 1.09 -1.39 0.00
C PRO A 281 0.04 -1.51 1.12
N THR A 282 -1.01 -0.71 1.04
CA THR A 282 -2.25 -0.93 1.79
C THR A 282 -3.22 -1.69 0.90
N CYS A 283 -3.88 -2.71 1.44
CA CYS A 283 -4.77 -3.60 0.69
C CYS A 283 -6.14 -3.72 1.37
N VAL A 284 -7.16 -4.00 0.56
CA VAL A 284 -8.50 -4.40 1.01
C VAL A 284 -8.91 -5.68 0.27
N ASP A 285 -9.48 -6.63 1.00
CA ASP A 285 -10.06 -7.84 0.42
C ASP A 285 -11.40 -7.51 -0.25
N VAL A 286 -11.62 -8.03 -1.46
CA VAL A 286 -12.86 -7.87 -2.24
C VAL A 286 -13.44 -9.25 -2.55
N THR A 287 -14.64 -9.51 -2.03
CA THR A 287 -15.42 -10.71 -2.33
C THR A 287 -16.18 -10.52 -3.63
N ILE A 288 -15.92 -11.36 -4.63
CA ILE A 288 -16.70 -11.35 -5.89
C ILE A 288 -17.68 -12.53 -5.90
N THR A 289 -18.95 -12.22 -6.15
CA THR A 289 -20.05 -13.20 -6.23
C THR A 289 -20.70 -13.20 -7.62
N GLY A 290 -21.03 -14.38 -8.12
CA GLY A 290 -21.92 -14.56 -9.28
C GLY A 290 -21.29 -14.52 -10.68
N GLY A 291 -19.97 -14.70 -10.83
CA GLY A 291 -19.30 -14.66 -12.15
C GLY A 291 -19.44 -15.91 -13.00
N GLU A 292 -19.46 -17.08 -12.37
CA GLU A 292 -19.67 -18.38 -13.02
C GLU A 292 -21.06 -18.93 -12.69
N PRO A 293 -21.66 -19.79 -13.55
CA PRO A 293 -22.97 -20.40 -13.32
C PRO A 293 -22.91 -21.41 -12.17
N PHE A 294 -22.99 -20.90 -10.95
CA PHE A 294 -23.04 -21.69 -9.72
C PHE A 294 -24.27 -22.60 -9.72
N SER A 295 -24.09 -23.84 -9.23
CA SER A 295 -25.18 -24.75 -8.96
C SER A 295 -25.09 -25.33 -7.55
N LYS A 296 -26.24 -25.43 -6.87
CA LYS A 296 -26.37 -26.07 -5.56
C LYS A 296 -27.34 -27.23 -5.68
N THR A 297 -26.88 -28.41 -5.31
CA THR A 297 -27.72 -29.61 -5.24
C THR A 297 -28.26 -29.79 -3.83
N PHE A 298 -29.57 -29.97 -3.71
CA PHE A 298 -30.25 -30.37 -2.48
C PHE A 298 -30.73 -31.81 -2.58
N THR A 299 -30.50 -32.59 -1.52
CA THR A 299 -30.93 -33.99 -1.36
C THR A 299 -31.89 -34.13 -0.18
N ALA A 300 -32.57 -35.26 -0.03
CA ALA A 300 -33.52 -35.47 1.06
C ALA A 300 -32.85 -35.75 2.42
N THR A 301 -33.42 -35.16 3.48
CA THR A 301 -32.89 -35.13 4.85
C THR A 301 -33.96 -35.36 5.93
N GLY A 302 -35.20 -35.64 5.54
CA GLY A 302 -36.39 -35.62 6.43
C GLY A 302 -36.87 -34.21 6.83
N GLU A 303 -36.12 -33.15 6.54
CA GLU A 303 -36.38 -31.79 6.99
C GLU A 303 -36.32 -30.74 5.85
N VAL A 304 -36.82 -29.54 6.13
CA VAL A 304 -36.68 -28.38 5.25
C VAL A 304 -35.24 -27.87 5.30
N GLN A 305 -34.69 -27.49 4.15
CA GLN A 305 -33.35 -26.92 4.00
C GLN A 305 -33.45 -25.50 3.44
N ASP A 306 -32.60 -24.60 3.95
CA ASP A 306 -32.60 -23.20 3.57
C ASP A 306 -31.62 -22.89 2.41
N PHE A 307 -32.03 -21.98 1.55
CA PHE A 307 -31.24 -21.37 0.50
C PHE A 307 -31.34 -19.84 0.55
N VAL A 308 -30.31 -19.19 1.06
CA VAL A 308 -30.14 -17.75 0.84
C VAL A 308 -29.69 -17.54 -0.61
N VAL A 309 -30.47 -16.78 -1.38
CA VAL A 309 -30.11 -16.32 -2.71
C VAL A 309 -28.85 -15.45 -2.59
N PRO A 310 -27.74 -15.76 -3.30
CA PRO A 310 -26.50 -15.00 -3.18
C PRO A 310 -26.67 -13.51 -3.53
N SER A 311 -25.71 -12.68 -3.12
CA SER A 311 -25.56 -11.33 -3.65
C SER A 311 -25.57 -11.35 -5.18
N CYS A 312 -26.13 -10.30 -5.78
CA CYS A 312 -26.22 -10.10 -7.23
C CYS A 312 -27.12 -11.08 -8.03
N VAL A 313 -27.58 -12.19 -7.43
CA VAL A 313 -28.49 -13.14 -8.11
C VAL A 313 -29.91 -12.57 -8.13
N THR A 314 -30.38 -12.23 -9.33
CA THR A 314 -31.76 -11.76 -9.58
C THR A 314 -32.64 -12.80 -10.27
N GLU A 315 -32.07 -13.93 -10.69
CA GLU A 315 -32.79 -15.01 -11.36
C GLU A 315 -32.17 -16.38 -11.03
N VAL A 316 -33.02 -17.36 -10.72
CA VAL A 316 -32.64 -18.77 -10.50
C VAL A 316 -33.39 -19.71 -11.42
N VAL A 317 -32.67 -20.67 -11.99
CA VAL A 317 -33.25 -21.82 -12.69
C VAL A 317 -33.38 -22.96 -11.69
N ILE A 318 -34.60 -23.28 -11.27
CA ILE A 318 -34.85 -24.38 -10.33
C ILE A 318 -35.28 -25.61 -11.11
N THR A 319 -34.59 -26.73 -10.91
CA THR A 319 -34.98 -28.05 -11.43
C THR A 319 -35.27 -28.99 -10.26
N ALA A 320 -36.52 -29.41 -10.11
CA ALA A 320 -36.99 -30.24 -9.01
C ALA A 320 -37.43 -31.63 -9.48
N PHE A 321 -37.06 -32.65 -8.71
CA PHE A 321 -37.42 -34.05 -8.95
C PHE A 321 -38.23 -34.59 -7.77
N GLY A 322 -39.45 -35.07 -8.02
CA GLY A 322 -40.20 -35.87 -7.04
C GLY A 322 -39.59 -37.26 -6.90
N ALA A 323 -39.74 -37.90 -5.75
CA ALA A 323 -39.15 -39.21 -5.49
C ALA A 323 -39.96 -40.38 -6.08
N GLN A 324 -39.31 -41.54 -6.21
CA GLN A 324 -39.98 -42.78 -6.60
C GLN A 324 -40.84 -43.35 -5.46
N GLY A 325 -41.94 -44.01 -5.80
CA GLY A 325 -42.57 -44.98 -4.92
C GLY A 325 -41.60 -46.09 -4.48
N GLY A 326 -41.85 -46.71 -3.32
CA GLY A 326 -40.81 -47.47 -2.62
C GLY A 326 -40.28 -48.74 -3.28
N SER A 327 -41.13 -49.46 -4.00
CA SER A 327 -40.74 -50.73 -4.63
C SER A 327 -39.99 -50.52 -5.95
N SER A 328 -39.43 -51.59 -6.53
CA SER A 328 -38.90 -51.58 -7.90
C SER A 328 -39.97 -51.21 -8.95
N GLU A 329 -41.24 -51.44 -8.62
CA GLU A 329 -42.42 -51.12 -9.43
C GLU A 329 -43.09 -49.80 -8.98
N GLY A 330 -42.47 -49.02 -8.09
CA GLY A 330 -42.95 -47.70 -7.70
C GLY A 330 -42.93 -46.73 -8.88
N GLY A 331 -43.92 -45.85 -8.95
CA GLY A 331 -43.94 -44.81 -9.98
C GLY A 331 -42.74 -43.88 -9.81
N LEU A 332 -42.11 -43.46 -10.91
CA LEU A 332 -41.11 -42.39 -10.90
C LEU A 332 -41.80 -41.07 -10.54
N GLY A 333 -41.17 -40.18 -9.76
CA GLY A 333 -41.71 -38.84 -9.52
C GLY A 333 -41.63 -37.93 -10.75
N ALA A 334 -42.28 -36.78 -10.68
CA ALA A 334 -42.22 -35.77 -11.74
C ALA A 334 -40.84 -35.10 -11.79
N LYS A 335 -40.43 -34.66 -12.98
CA LYS A 335 -39.35 -33.68 -13.15
C LYS A 335 -39.95 -32.35 -13.59
N MET A 336 -39.68 -31.29 -12.84
CA MET A 336 -40.04 -29.91 -13.19
C MET A 336 -38.78 -29.08 -13.35
N SER A 337 -38.83 -28.08 -14.23
CA SER A 337 -37.78 -27.08 -14.38
C SER A 337 -38.42 -25.74 -14.74
N GLY A 338 -37.91 -24.64 -14.19
CA GLY A 338 -38.43 -23.30 -14.42
C GLY A 338 -37.45 -22.22 -13.99
N THR A 339 -37.65 -21.02 -14.53
CA THR A 339 -36.83 -19.83 -14.26
C THR A 339 -37.63 -18.84 -13.42
N PHE A 340 -37.04 -18.34 -12.33
CA PHE A 340 -37.73 -17.53 -11.34
C PHE A 340 -36.90 -16.30 -10.95
N THR A 341 -37.50 -15.11 -11.09
CA THR A 341 -36.93 -13.87 -10.55
C THR A 341 -36.88 -13.93 -9.03
N VAL A 342 -35.77 -13.50 -8.45
CA VAL A 342 -35.49 -13.49 -7.00
C VAL A 342 -34.81 -12.18 -6.60
N SER A 343 -34.75 -11.90 -5.31
CA SER A 343 -33.97 -10.78 -4.77
C SER A 343 -32.65 -11.28 -4.17
N PRO A 344 -31.52 -10.57 -4.33
CA PRO A 344 -30.30 -10.84 -3.57
C PRO A 344 -30.57 -10.89 -2.06
N GLY A 345 -30.05 -11.92 -1.37
CA GLY A 345 -30.28 -12.15 0.06
C GLY A 345 -31.65 -12.76 0.40
N GLU A 346 -32.52 -13.05 -0.58
CA GLU A 346 -33.83 -13.67 -0.34
C GLU A 346 -33.68 -15.09 0.21
N LEU A 347 -34.44 -15.43 1.25
CA LEU A 347 -34.49 -16.78 1.80
C LEU A 347 -35.53 -17.62 1.03
N LEU A 348 -35.07 -18.66 0.35
CA LEU A 348 -35.91 -19.71 -0.22
C LEU A 348 -35.84 -20.97 0.66
N GLY A 349 -37.00 -21.53 0.98
CA GLY A 349 -37.06 -22.86 1.60
C GLY A 349 -37.08 -23.95 0.53
N VAL A 350 -36.45 -25.09 0.83
CA VAL A 350 -36.35 -26.26 -0.05
C VAL A 350 -36.75 -27.52 0.70
N ALA A 351 -37.69 -28.27 0.14
CA ALA A 351 -38.08 -29.60 0.62
C ALA A 351 -37.83 -30.61 -0.49
N VAL A 352 -37.15 -31.71 -0.18
CA VAL A 352 -36.79 -32.76 -1.15
C VAL A 352 -37.53 -34.04 -0.77
N GLY A 353 -38.27 -34.60 -1.72
CA GLY A 353 -39.06 -35.81 -1.52
C GLY A 353 -38.18 -37.03 -1.22
N GLU A 354 -38.60 -37.82 -0.24
CA GLU A 354 -37.99 -39.12 0.04
C GLU A 354 -38.64 -40.24 -0.77
N ARG A 355 -37.86 -41.28 -1.09
CA ARG A 355 -38.39 -42.52 -1.66
C ARG A 355 -39.29 -43.19 -0.62
N GLY A 356 -40.50 -43.60 -1.00
CA GLY A 356 -41.40 -44.34 -0.11
C GLY A 356 -40.73 -45.62 0.41
N VAL A 357 -41.16 -46.14 1.57
CA VAL A 357 -40.53 -47.37 2.10
C VAL A 357 -41.19 -48.64 1.55
N THR A 358 -40.48 -49.76 1.63
CA THR A 358 -41.02 -51.11 1.40
C THR A 358 -41.00 -51.92 2.68
N ASN A 359 -42.18 -52.29 3.20
CA ASN A 359 -42.28 -53.14 4.38
C ASN A 359 -42.43 -54.61 3.97
N ALA A 360 -41.41 -55.42 4.23
CA ALA A 360 -41.41 -56.87 3.95
C ALA A 360 -42.05 -57.68 5.10
N CYS A 361 -43.33 -57.43 5.39
CA CYS A 361 -44.03 -58.12 6.48
C CYS A 361 -44.20 -59.63 6.20
N GLY A 362 -43.58 -60.47 7.04
CA GLY A 362 -43.84 -61.92 7.07
C GLY A 362 -43.39 -62.72 5.84
N GLY A 363 -42.47 -62.19 5.02
CA GLY A 363 -42.01 -62.86 3.80
C GLY A 363 -42.94 -62.71 2.59
N ALA A 364 -43.95 -61.83 2.67
CA ALA A 364 -44.75 -61.41 1.52
C ALA A 364 -43.94 -60.43 0.60
N PRO A 365 -44.20 -60.39 -0.72
CA PRO A 365 -43.53 -59.47 -1.63
C PRO A 365 -43.89 -58.01 -1.34
N ALA A 366 -42.93 -57.11 -1.57
CA ALA A 366 -43.01 -55.74 -1.09
C ALA A 366 -44.10 -54.90 -1.78
N THR A 367 -45.04 -54.39 -0.98
CA THR A 367 -45.79 -53.17 -1.29
C THR A 367 -44.94 -51.96 -0.94
N GLY A 368 -44.69 -51.09 -1.92
CA GLY A 368 -44.04 -49.80 -1.67
C GLY A 368 -45.06 -48.70 -1.36
N GLY A 369 -44.73 -47.81 -0.43
CA GLY A 369 -45.42 -46.53 -0.28
C GLY A 369 -45.23 -45.61 -1.48
N GLY A 370 -45.97 -44.51 -1.54
CA GLY A 370 -45.67 -43.41 -2.47
C GLY A 370 -44.37 -42.69 -2.13
N GLY A 371 -43.72 -42.07 -3.11
CA GLY A 371 -42.60 -41.17 -2.89
C GLY A 371 -43.08 -39.75 -2.60
N GLY A 372 -42.31 -38.99 -1.82
CA GLY A 372 -42.59 -37.57 -1.55
C GLY A 372 -42.40 -36.68 -2.79
N GLY A 373 -43.14 -35.57 -2.85
CA GLY A 373 -42.84 -34.48 -3.78
C GLY A 373 -41.68 -33.60 -3.31
N SER A 374 -41.08 -32.86 -4.25
CA SER A 374 -40.05 -31.84 -3.97
C SER A 374 -40.57 -30.44 -4.29
N PHE A 375 -40.25 -29.46 -3.44
CA PHE A 375 -40.83 -28.12 -3.45
C PHE A 375 -39.78 -27.04 -3.15
N VAL A 376 -39.89 -25.88 -3.78
CA VAL A 376 -39.12 -24.66 -3.41
C VAL A 376 -40.07 -23.47 -3.32
N TRP A 377 -39.89 -22.61 -2.33
CA TRP A 377 -40.77 -21.46 -2.04
C TRP A 377 -39.97 -20.28 -1.49
N ARG A 378 -40.58 -19.08 -1.45
CA ARG A 378 -40.02 -17.90 -0.77
C ARG A 378 -40.39 -17.96 0.70
N ASP A 379 -39.46 -17.82 1.64
CA ASP A 379 -39.85 -17.91 3.06
C ASP A 379 -40.83 -16.81 3.48
N ALA A 380 -40.76 -15.65 2.81
CA ALA A 380 -41.71 -14.55 2.96
C ALA A 380 -43.14 -14.86 2.46
N ASP A 381 -43.34 -15.85 1.59
CA ASP A 381 -44.66 -16.29 1.12
C ASP A 381 -44.75 -17.82 1.00
N LYS A 382 -45.38 -18.44 2.00
CA LYS A 382 -45.59 -19.89 2.11
C LYS A 382 -46.98 -20.32 1.60
N THR A 383 -47.70 -19.45 0.87
CA THR A 383 -49.06 -19.78 0.37
C THR A 383 -49.02 -20.76 -0.81
N GLU A 384 -48.09 -20.53 -1.75
CA GLU A 384 -47.87 -21.32 -2.98
C GLU A 384 -46.35 -21.45 -3.24
N PRO A 385 -45.84 -22.62 -3.66
CA PRO A 385 -44.42 -22.79 -3.96
C PRO A 385 -44.06 -22.24 -5.35
N LEU A 386 -42.82 -21.80 -5.53
CA LEU A 386 -42.25 -21.44 -6.83
C LEU A 386 -42.29 -22.62 -7.81
N ILE A 387 -41.92 -23.81 -7.32
CA ILE A 387 -41.95 -25.04 -8.12
C ILE A 387 -42.37 -26.23 -7.24
N ALA A 388 -43.13 -27.14 -7.83
CA ALA A 388 -43.64 -28.35 -7.19
C ALA A 388 -43.53 -29.54 -8.14
N ALA A 389 -42.75 -30.55 -7.75
CA ALA A 389 -42.56 -31.80 -8.49
C ALA A 389 -43.14 -32.97 -7.68
N GLY A 390 -44.35 -33.40 -8.01
CA GLY A 390 -45.08 -34.44 -7.29
C GLY A 390 -44.36 -35.80 -7.31
N GLY A 391 -44.33 -36.48 -6.17
CA GLY A 391 -43.76 -37.82 -6.05
C GLY A 391 -44.62 -38.91 -6.71
N GLY A 392 -43.97 -40.02 -7.07
CA GLY A 392 -44.61 -41.14 -7.76
C GLY A 392 -45.40 -42.06 -6.81
N GLY A 393 -46.48 -42.63 -7.31
CA GLY A 393 -47.38 -43.48 -6.51
C GLY A 393 -46.75 -44.82 -6.11
N GLY A 394 -47.20 -45.40 -4.99
CA GLY A 394 -46.77 -46.74 -4.57
C GLY A 394 -47.24 -47.85 -5.52
N GLY A 395 -46.43 -48.91 -5.64
CA GLY A 395 -46.67 -50.08 -6.48
C GLY A 395 -46.28 -51.39 -5.81
N ASN A 396 -46.79 -52.53 -6.29
CA ASN A 396 -46.54 -53.86 -5.71
C ASN A 396 -45.87 -54.83 -6.69
N GLN A 397 -45.01 -55.69 -6.16
CA GLN A 397 -44.45 -56.83 -6.88
C GLN A 397 -45.49 -57.97 -7.01
N ASN A 398 -45.36 -58.83 -8.03
CA ASN A 398 -46.29 -59.94 -8.30
C ASN A 398 -46.47 -60.87 -7.08
N TRP A 399 -47.71 -61.25 -6.75
CA TRP A 399 -48.00 -62.16 -5.65
C TRP A 399 -49.03 -63.23 -6.02
N GLY A 400 -48.58 -64.45 -6.29
CA GLY A 400 -49.46 -65.57 -6.66
C GLY A 400 -50.31 -65.24 -7.89
N ASN A 401 -51.64 -65.25 -7.73
CA ASN A 401 -52.60 -64.88 -8.78
C ASN A 401 -53.01 -63.38 -8.74
N VAL A 402 -52.27 -62.53 -8.02
CA VAL A 402 -52.45 -61.08 -7.98
C VAL A 402 -51.45 -60.41 -8.92
N THR A 403 -51.96 -59.84 -10.00
CA THR A 403 -51.19 -59.11 -11.01
C THR A 403 -50.43 -57.92 -10.40
N CYS A 404 -49.15 -57.78 -10.76
CA CYS A 404 -48.32 -56.61 -10.50
C CYS A 404 -49.02 -55.30 -10.91
N ARG A 405 -48.94 -54.30 -10.04
CA ARG A 405 -49.49 -52.96 -10.26
C ARG A 405 -48.36 -51.96 -10.08
N LYS A 406 -47.78 -51.54 -11.22
CA LYS A 406 -46.83 -50.42 -11.26
C LYS A 406 -47.50 -49.16 -10.69
N GLY A 407 -46.80 -48.45 -9.82
CA GLY A 407 -47.24 -47.16 -9.31
C GLY A 407 -47.35 -46.13 -10.44
N LEU A 408 -48.24 -45.14 -10.28
CA LEU A 408 -48.42 -44.11 -11.30
C LEU A 408 -47.26 -43.10 -11.26
N PRO A 409 -46.74 -42.63 -12.41
CA PRO A 409 -45.77 -41.54 -12.45
C PRO A 409 -46.26 -40.28 -11.73
N GLY A 410 -45.35 -39.51 -11.14
CA GLY A 410 -45.62 -38.25 -10.46
C GLY A 410 -46.27 -37.20 -11.37
N VAL A 411 -47.04 -36.28 -10.78
CA VAL A 411 -47.72 -35.18 -11.49
C VAL A 411 -46.98 -33.85 -11.38
N THR A 412 -47.17 -33.00 -12.38
CA THR A 412 -46.58 -31.67 -12.49
C THR A 412 -47.42 -30.64 -11.73
N GLY A 413 -47.30 -30.61 -10.40
CA GLY A 413 -48.04 -29.70 -9.53
C GLY A 413 -47.85 -30.01 -8.03
N VAL A 414 -48.66 -29.40 -7.18
CA VAL A 414 -48.66 -29.62 -5.71
C VAL A 414 -49.34 -30.92 -5.27
N ASP A 415 -49.90 -31.67 -6.22
CA ASP A 415 -50.57 -32.95 -5.98
C ASP A 415 -49.56 -34.12 -5.99
N GLY A 416 -49.87 -35.19 -5.25
CA GLY A 416 -49.10 -36.43 -5.25
C GLY A 416 -49.80 -37.49 -6.10
N SER A 417 -49.06 -38.36 -6.79
CA SER A 417 -49.72 -39.36 -7.66
C SER A 417 -50.44 -40.47 -6.89
N LYS A 418 -51.55 -40.94 -7.46
CA LYS A 418 -52.37 -42.01 -6.86
C LYS A 418 -51.59 -43.33 -6.84
N GLY A 419 -51.70 -44.07 -5.75
CA GLY A 419 -51.23 -45.46 -5.68
C GLY A 419 -52.07 -46.36 -6.57
N ASN A 420 -51.46 -47.38 -7.18
CA ASN A 420 -52.20 -48.24 -8.10
C ASN A 420 -52.89 -49.40 -7.35
N GLY A 421 -54.22 -49.35 -7.22
CA GLY A 421 -54.99 -50.59 -7.12
C GLY A 421 -56.39 -50.60 -6.50
N ALA A 422 -56.87 -49.50 -5.90
CA ALA A 422 -58.25 -49.42 -5.40
C ALA A 422 -58.76 -47.98 -5.35
N ASN A 423 -60.08 -47.79 -5.23
CA ASN A 423 -60.73 -46.48 -5.10
C ASN A 423 -60.21 -45.66 -3.91
N SER A 424 -59.60 -46.31 -2.91
CA SER A 424 -59.06 -45.69 -1.69
C SER A 424 -57.59 -45.23 -1.79
N ALA A 425 -56.86 -45.60 -2.84
CA ALA A 425 -55.43 -45.28 -3.00
C ALA A 425 -55.24 -43.83 -3.53
N ALA A 426 -55.82 -42.86 -2.81
CA ALA A 426 -55.80 -41.47 -3.23
C ALA A 426 -54.38 -40.89 -3.18
N GLY A 427 -54.02 -40.19 -4.25
CA GLY A 427 -52.85 -39.32 -4.30
C GLY A 427 -53.03 -38.10 -3.42
N GLY A 428 -51.94 -37.39 -3.13
CA GLY A 428 -52.00 -36.11 -2.44
C GLY A 428 -52.73 -35.05 -3.26
N VAL A 429 -53.42 -34.11 -2.61
CA VAL A 429 -54.23 -33.06 -3.27
C VAL A 429 -54.01 -31.72 -2.59
N GLY A 430 -53.73 -30.67 -3.37
CA GLY A 430 -53.54 -29.30 -2.86
C GLY A 430 -52.33 -29.14 -1.94
N GLY A 431 -51.32 -30.01 -2.06
CA GLY A 431 -50.19 -30.11 -1.15
C GLY A 431 -50.44 -30.99 0.09
N LEU A 432 -51.62 -31.56 0.31
CA LEU A 432 -51.81 -32.55 1.37
C LEU A 432 -51.37 -33.93 0.87
N GLY A 433 -50.82 -34.78 1.76
CA GLY A 433 -50.45 -36.15 1.41
C GLY A 433 -51.63 -37.05 1.04
N GLY A 434 -51.34 -38.13 0.32
CA GLY A 434 -52.36 -39.10 -0.12
C GLY A 434 -53.00 -39.88 1.02
N ALA A 435 -54.25 -40.35 0.84
CA ALA A 435 -55.01 -41.02 1.90
C ALA A 435 -54.66 -42.52 2.03
N GLY A 436 -54.46 -42.99 3.26
CA GLY A 436 -53.81 -44.28 3.55
C GLY A 436 -54.73 -45.51 3.66
N ASN A 437 -56.06 -45.36 3.60
CA ASN A 437 -57.04 -46.43 3.82
C ASN A 437 -57.20 -47.40 2.63
N ALA A 438 -56.08 -47.84 2.07
CA ALA A 438 -55.99 -48.74 0.93
C ALA A 438 -55.75 -50.20 1.41
N PRO A 439 -56.52 -51.18 0.92
CA PRO A 439 -56.45 -52.57 1.40
C PRO A 439 -55.17 -53.30 0.96
N SER A 440 -54.91 -54.46 1.57
CA SER A 440 -53.73 -55.31 1.31
C SER A 440 -53.39 -55.45 -0.18
N GLY A 441 -52.16 -55.10 -0.56
CA GLY A 441 -51.69 -55.16 -1.96
C GLY A 441 -51.86 -53.86 -2.76
N THR A 442 -52.00 -52.71 -2.11
CA THR A 442 -52.10 -51.40 -2.78
C THR A 442 -51.15 -50.36 -2.16
N GLY A 443 -50.64 -49.45 -2.98
CA GLY A 443 -49.71 -48.38 -2.54
C GLY A 443 -50.43 -47.12 -2.04
N SER A 444 -49.76 -46.34 -1.19
CA SER A 444 -50.21 -45.00 -0.79
C SER A 444 -49.90 -43.94 -1.86
N GLY A 445 -50.53 -42.77 -1.74
CA GLY A 445 -50.06 -41.53 -2.34
C GLY A 445 -49.12 -40.79 -1.40
N GLY A 446 -48.03 -40.24 -1.92
CA GLY A 446 -46.96 -39.66 -1.11
C GLY A 446 -47.27 -38.26 -0.53
N ALA A 447 -46.29 -37.73 0.19
CA ALA A 447 -46.29 -36.40 0.81
C ALA A 447 -46.40 -35.23 -0.19
N GLY A 448 -47.01 -34.13 0.28
CA GLY A 448 -47.16 -32.88 -0.46
C GLY A 448 -46.69 -31.65 0.33
N TRP A 449 -46.71 -30.50 -0.37
CA TRP A 449 -46.28 -29.17 0.09
C TRP A 449 -46.76 -28.75 1.50
N LYS A 450 -47.95 -29.19 1.93
CA LYS A 450 -48.63 -28.80 3.18
C LYS A 450 -48.85 -29.98 4.15
N GLY A 451 -48.27 -31.16 3.89
CA GLY A 451 -48.34 -32.29 4.82
C GLY A 451 -47.78 -33.60 4.29
N ALA A 452 -47.23 -34.40 5.21
CA ALA A 452 -46.70 -35.74 4.96
C ALA A 452 -47.75 -36.69 4.32
N GLY A 453 -47.27 -37.74 3.64
CA GLY A 453 -48.11 -38.81 3.11
C GLY A 453 -48.81 -39.57 4.23
N GLN A 454 -49.87 -40.32 3.90
CA GLN A 454 -50.36 -41.33 4.81
C GLN A 454 -49.80 -42.69 4.43
N ASN A 455 -49.23 -43.36 5.44
CA ASN A 455 -48.86 -44.76 5.36
C ASN A 455 -50.08 -45.59 4.90
N SER A 456 -49.89 -46.50 3.95
CA SER A 456 -50.85 -47.55 3.70
C SER A 456 -50.78 -48.59 4.82
N THR A 457 -51.78 -49.49 4.87
CA THR A 457 -51.83 -50.64 5.79
C THR A 457 -50.53 -51.47 5.84
N TYR A 458 -49.68 -51.40 4.80
CA TYR A 458 -48.43 -52.16 4.67
C TYR A 458 -47.25 -51.37 4.06
N GLY A 459 -47.18 -50.04 4.24
CA GLY A 459 -46.06 -49.24 3.71
C GLY A 459 -46.13 -47.76 4.10
N ASN A 460 -44.99 -47.18 4.49
CA ASN A 460 -44.89 -45.77 4.87
C ASN A 460 -44.48 -44.86 3.68
N GLY A 461 -44.79 -43.56 3.74
CA GLY A 461 -44.43 -42.55 2.74
C GLY A 461 -44.87 -41.13 3.13
#